data_AF-H5TS47-F1
#
_entry.id   AF-H5TS47-F1
#
_cell.length_a   1.000
_cell.length_b   1.000
_cell.length_c   1.000
_cell.angle_alpha   90.00
_cell.angle_beta   90.00
_cell.angle_gamma   90.00
#
_symmetry.space_group_name_H-M   'P 1'
#
loop_
_entity.id
_entity.type
_entity.pdbx_description
1 polymer ?
#
loop_
_entity_poly.entity_id
_entity_poly.type
_entity_poly.pdbx_seq_one_letter_code
_entity_poly.pdbx_strand_id
1 'polypeptide(L)'
;MWVDDQARFAVMQQIICDLERLTVEQRAQFVDLAQDTRYERDAAERALTRWQEQTLWTSQYCLTCFPKAATLLEELLASHRPLEFPYVARTAAIDAARCALLADLQPPIPDGICKILCGPVEDVLDRLVVEPQLPL
;
A
#
# COMPACT_ATOMS: atom_id res chain seq x y z
N MET A 1 -7.52 -23.25 6.43
CA MET A 1 -6.08 -23.10 6.14
C MET A 1 -5.90 -21.63 5.81
N TRP A 2 -5.59 -20.83 6.83
CA TRP A 2 -5.58 -19.38 6.75
C TRP A 2 -4.24 -18.99 6.14
N VAL A 3 -4.20 -18.89 4.82
CA VAL A 3 -2.96 -18.54 4.11
C VAL A 3 -2.66 -17.07 4.42
N ASP A 4 -1.81 -16.96 5.44
CA ASP A 4 -0.77 -15.98 5.71
C ASP A 4 -1.11 -14.53 6.12
N ASP A 5 -1.94 -14.38 7.17
CA ASP A 5 -2.08 -13.11 7.90
C ASP A 5 -0.72 -12.52 8.33
N GLN A 6 0.23 -13.38 8.73
CA GLN A 6 1.55 -12.95 9.16
C GLN A 6 2.42 -12.40 8.02
N ALA A 7 2.42 -13.01 6.84
CA ALA A 7 3.14 -12.47 5.69
C ALA A 7 2.49 -11.21 5.15
N ARG A 8 1.15 -11.13 5.09
CA ARG A 8 0.45 -9.89 4.72
C ARG A 8 0.88 -8.75 5.63
N PHE A 9 0.84 -8.99 6.94
CA PHE A 9 1.32 -8.05 7.94
C PHE A 9 2.80 -7.66 7.71
N ALA A 10 3.68 -8.64 7.48
CA ALA A 10 5.09 -8.38 7.23
C ALA A 10 5.32 -7.52 5.99
N VAL A 11 4.64 -7.81 4.88
CA VAL A 11 4.73 -7.01 3.64
C VAL A 11 4.23 -5.59 3.87
N MET A 12 3.09 -5.42 4.54
CA MET A 12 2.55 -4.10 4.87
C MET A 12 3.50 -3.30 5.76
N GLN A 13 4.08 -3.93 6.79
CA GLN A 13 5.07 -3.27 7.63
C GLN A 13 6.33 -2.89 6.86
N GLN A 14 6.79 -3.77 5.97
CA GLN A 14 7.98 -3.53 5.16
C GLN A 14 7.80 -2.30 4.26
N ILE A 15 6.66 -2.20 3.56
CA ILE A 15 6.29 -1.03 2.74
C ILE A 15 6.42 0.26 3.55
N ILE A 16 5.79 0.31 4.74
CA ILE A 16 5.80 1.52 5.57
C ILE A 16 7.20 1.84 6.10
N CYS A 17 7.94 0.83 6.56
CA CYS A 17 9.30 1.00 7.07
C CYS A 17 10.24 1.52 5.97
N ASP A 18 10.13 1.02 4.75
CA ASP A 18 11.01 1.43 3.65
C ASP A 18 10.68 2.85 3.18
N LEU A 19 9.40 3.20 3.14
CA LEU A 19 8.98 4.58 2.85
C LEU A 19 9.49 5.57 3.92
N GLU A 20 9.46 5.20 5.20
CA GLU A 20 9.99 6.05 6.28
C GLU A 20 11.52 6.20 6.23
N ARG A 21 12.22 5.25 5.61
CA ARG A 21 13.69 5.28 5.43
C ARG A 21 14.16 6.02 4.19
N LEU A 22 13.25 6.44 3.30
CA LEU A 22 13.60 7.22 2.11
C LEU A 22 14.40 8.46 2.49
N THR A 23 15.42 8.80 1.69
CA THR A 23 16.13 10.07 1.82
C THR A 23 15.21 11.24 1.49
N VAL A 24 15.63 12.48 1.80
CA VAL A 24 14.84 13.68 1.49
C VAL A 24 14.50 13.78 0.00
N GLU A 25 15.46 13.45 -0.87
CA GLU A 25 15.29 13.46 -2.32
C GLU A 25 14.29 12.40 -2.79
N GLN A 26 14.38 11.18 -2.24
CA GLN A 26 13.47 10.08 -2.60
C GLN A 26 12.05 10.33 -2.08
N ARG A 27 11.92 10.96 -0.90
CA ARG A 27 10.62 11.40 -0.37
C ARG A 27 9.97 12.41 -1.29
N ALA A 28 10.73 13.39 -1.79
CA ALA A 28 10.22 14.37 -2.75
C ALA A 28 9.72 13.67 -4.02
N GLN A 29 10.51 12.74 -4.57
CA GLN A 29 10.09 11.95 -5.74
C GLN A 29 8.82 11.13 -5.48
N PHE A 30 8.71 10.49 -4.31
CA PHE A 30 7.51 9.73 -3.95
C PHE A 30 6.27 10.64 -3.85
N VAL A 31 6.43 11.83 -3.28
CA VAL A 31 5.35 12.83 -3.21
C VAL A 31 4.91 13.26 -4.61
N ASP A 32 5.85 13.55 -5.50
CA ASP A 32 5.56 13.92 -6.88
C ASP A 32 4.84 12.79 -7.63
N LEU A 33 5.33 11.55 -7.52
CA LEU A 33 4.69 10.38 -8.12
C LEU A 33 3.27 10.16 -7.60
N ALA A 34 3.06 10.27 -6.28
CA ALA A 34 1.75 10.12 -5.67
C ALA A 34 0.78 11.24 -6.11
N GLN A 35 1.31 12.44 -6.33
CA GLN A 35 0.55 13.59 -6.81
C GLN A 35 0.17 13.45 -8.29
N ASP A 36 1.09 13.02 -9.13
CA ASP A 36 0.89 12.85 -10.57
C ASP A 36 -0.13 11.74 -10.88
N THR A 37 -0.14 10.68 -10.07
CA THR A 37 -1.02 9.51 -10.27
C THR A 37 -2.31 9.57 -9.45
N ARG A 38 -2.58 10.70 -8.77
CA ARG A 38 -3.68 10.83 -7.81
C ARG A 38 -5.04 10.50 -8.44
N TYR A 39 -5.32 11.01 -9.63
CA TYR A 39 -6.64 10.85 -10.25
C TYR A 39 -6.91 9.41 -10.68
N GLU A 40 -5.91 8.74 -11.23
CA GLU A 40 -5.95 7.32 -11.59
C GLU A 40 -6.13 6.45 -10.33
N ARG A 41 -5.40 6.77 -9.26
CA ARG A 41 -5.52 6.10 -7.96
C ARG A 41 -6.90 6.28 -7.34
N ASP A 42 -7.46 7.49 -7.37
CA ASP A 42 -8.82 7.74 -6.88
C ASP A 42 -9.86 6.93 -7.67
N ALA A 43 -9.66 6.76 -8.99
CA ALA A 43 -10.53 5.92 -9.81
C ALA A 43 -10.37 4.42 -9.50
N ALA A 44 -9.12 3.97 -9.29
CA ALA A 44 -8.81 2.60 -8.92
C ALA A 44 -9.33 2.24 -7.52
N GLU A 45 -9.26 3.16 -6.55
CA GLU A 45 -9.81 2.99 -5.20
C GLU A 45 -11.33 2.78 -5.25
N ARG A 46 -12.05 3.59 -6.04
CA ARG A 46 -13.49 3.38 -6.27
C ARG A 46 -13.80 2.05 -6.95
N ALA A 47 -12.92 1.58 -7.83
CA ALA A 47 -13.07 0.26 -8.45
C ALA A 47 -12.82 -0.88 -7.45
N LEU A 48 -11.80 -0.74 -6.60
CA LEU A 48 -11.48 -1.69 -5.53
C LEU A 48 -12.63 -1.79 -4.52
N THR A 49 -13.17 -0.65 -4.08
CA THR A 49 -14.30 -0.61 -3.15
C THR A 49 -15.53 -1.30 -3.72
N ARG A 50 -15.88 -1.04 -5.00
CA ARG A 50 -16.96 -1.77 -5.70
C ARG A 50 -16.71 -3.27 -5.77
N TRP A 51 -15.48 -3.69 -6.02
CA TRP A 51 -15.12 -5.11 -6.02
C TRP A 51 -15.29 -5.73 -4.62
N GLN A 52 -14.86 -5.06 -3.55
CA GLN A 52 -15.04 -5.56 -2.17
C GLN A 52 -16.52 -5.72 -1.80
N GLU A 53 -17.37 -4.77 -2.20
CA GLU A 53 -18.82 -4.85 -2.03
C GLU A 53 -19.43 -6.07 -2.73
N GLN A 54 -18.85 -6.50 -3.86
CA GLN A 54 -19.31 -7.65 -4.63
C GLN A 54 -18.75 -9.00 -4.14
N THR A 55 -17.66 -8.99 -3.35
CA THR A 55 -16.84 -10.19 -3.10
C THR A 55 -16.69 -10.60 -1.64
N LEU A 56 -17.53 -10.04 -0.75
CA LEU A 56 -17.53 -10.25 0.71
C LEU A 56 -16.23 -9.84 1.44
N TRP A 57 -15.16 -9.49 0.72
CA TRP A 57 -13.89 -8.97 1.25
C TRP A 57 -13.99 -7.54 1.78
N THR A 58 -14.99 -7.27 2.60
CA THR A 58 -15.17 -6.01 3.32
C THR A 58 -14.09 -5.83 4.39
N SER A 59 -13.88 -4.60 4.89
CA SER A 59 -12.94 -4.35 5.99
C SER A 59 -13.22 -5.21 7.22
N GLN A 60 -14.50 -5.39 7.58
CA GLN A 60 -14.92 -6.23 8.71
C GLN A 60 -14.59 -7.71 8.50
N TYR A 61 -14.78 -8.20 7.28
CA TYR A 61 -14.44 -9.58 6.96
C TYR A 61 -12.91 -9.78 6.94
N CYS A 62 -12.16 -8.79 6.45
CA CYS A 62 -10.70 -8.79 6.51
C CYS A 62 -10.19 -8.80 7.96
N LEU A 63 -10.79 -8.06 8.89
CA LEU A 63 -10.46 -8.16 10.33
C LEU A 63 -10.70 -9.57 10.89
N THR A 64 -11.72 -10.25 10.41
CA THR A 64 -12.03 -11.62 10.85
C THR A 64 -11.04 -12.62 10.27
N CYS A 65 -10.66 -12.46 9.00
CA CYS A 65 -9.78 -13.37 8.25
C CYS A 65 -8.29 -13.10 8.43
N PHE A 66 -7.89 -11.86 8.68
CA PHE A 66 -6.50 -11.40 8.73
C PHE A 66 -6.36 -10.35 9.85
N PRO A 67 -6.60 -10.74 11.12
CA PRO A 67 -6.71 -9.78 12.21
C PRO A 67 -5.44 -8.93 12.38
N LYS A 68 -4.24 -9.49 12.24
CA LYS A 68 -3.01 -8.70 12.40
C LYS A 68 -2.84 -7.69 11.27
N ALA A 69 -2.95 -8.14 10.03
CA ALA A 69 -2.75 -7.29 8.86
C ALA A 69 -3.84 -6.21 8.78
N ALA A 70 -5.11 -6.57 9.01
CA ALA A 70 -6.21 -5.62 8.99
C ALA A 70 -6.13 -4.60 10.14
N THR A 71 -5.77 -5.00 11.36
CA THR A 71 -5.55 -4.05 12.46
C THR A 71 -4.40 -3.10 12.17
N LEU A 72 -3.31 -3.57 11.55
CA LEU A 72 -2.24 -2.68 11.10
C LEU A 72 -2.75 -1.63 10.11
N LEU A 73 -3.61 -2.00 9.14
CA LEU A 73 -4.18 -1.04 8.21
C LEU A 73 -4.99 0.06 8.93
N GLU A 74 -5.78 -0.32 9.94
CA GLU A 74 -6.54 0.61 10.77
C GLU A 74 -5.63 1.53 11.60
N GLU A 75 -4.55 0.99 12.17
CA GLU A 75 -3.54 1.76 12.90
C GLU A 75 -2.84 2.77 12.00
N LEU A 76 -2.47 2.39 10.77
CA LEU A 76 -1.83 3.29 9.81
C LEU A 76 -2.77 4.45 9.43
N LEU A 77 -4.04 4.15 9.19
CA LEU A 77 -5.08 5.15 8.91
C LEU A 77 -5.28 6.11 10.09
N ALA A 78 -5.38 5.58 11.32
CA ALA A 78 -5.61 6.39 12.53
C ALA A 78 -4.40 7.24 12.92
N SER A 79 -3.19 6.66 12.85
CA SER A 79 -1.93 7.34 13.18
C SER A 79 -1.44 8.28 12.08
N HIS A 80 -2.08 8.25 10.91
CA HIS A 80 -1.65 8.97 9.72
C HIS A 80 -0.18 8.70 9.37
N ARG A 81 0.24 7.43 9.52
CA ARG A 81 1.57 6.98 9.11
C ARG A 81 1.59 6.69 7.60
N PRO A 82 2.73 6.93 6.93
CA PRO A 82 4.00 7.44 7.48
C PRO A 82 3.98 8.95 7.80
N LEU A 83 4.53 9.36 8.96
CA LEU A 83 4.30 10.69 9.59
C LEU A 83 4.91 11.87 8.84
N GLU A 84 5.95 11.64 8.02
CA GLU A 84 6.71 12.70 7.34
C GLU A 84 6.19 13.02 5.92
N PHE A 85 5.10 12.37 5.52
CA PHE A 85 4.53 12.54 4.19
C PHE A 85 3.23 13.38 4.21
N PRO A 86 3.00 14.18 3.16
CA PRO A 86 1.72 14.85 2.97
C PRO A 86 0.61 13.83 2.71
N TYR A 87 -0.64 14.28 2.82
CA TYR A 87 -1.84 13.44 2.67
C TYR A 87 -1.79 12.55 1.42
N VAL A 88 -1.49 13.10 0.24
CA VAL A 88 -1.50 12.36 -1.03
C VAL A 88 -0.53 11.17 -1.05
N ALA A 89 0.68 11.35 -0.51
CA ALA A 89 1.69 10.31 -0.41
C ALA A 89 1.35 9.29 0.67
N ARG A 90 0.75 9.72 1.80
CA ARG A 90 0.23 8.78 2.80
C ARG A 90 -0.88 7.90 2.23
N THR A 91 -1.82 8.48 1.48
CA THR A 91 -2.84 7.69 0.79
C THR A 91 -2.20 6.67 -0.15
N ALA A 92 -1.11 7.04 -0.83
CA ALA A 92 -0.40 6.08 -1.68
C ALA A 92 0.24 4.91 -0.93
N ALA A 93 0.84 5.19 0.23
CA ALA A 93 1.34 4.14 1.11
C ALA A 93 0.21 3.21 1.62
N ILE A 94 -0.93 3.79 2.01
CA ILE A 94 -2.11 3.04 2.49
C ILE A 94 -2.69 2.17 1.38
N ASP A 95 -2.76 2.66 0.15
CA ASP A 95 -3.30 1.90 -0.98
C ASP A 95 -2.43 0.67 -1.30
N ALA A 96 -1.11 0.83 -1.27
CA ALA A 96 -0.19 -0.29 -1.43
C ALA A 96 -0.34 -1.32 -0.29
N ALA A 97 -0.42 -0.86 0.96
CA ALA A 97 -0.67 -1.73 2.11
C ALA A 97 -2.02 -2.46 2.01
N ARG A 98 -3.07 -1.79 1.55
CA ARG A 98 -4.39 -2.39 1.30
C ARG A 98 -4.34 -3.44 0.18
N CYS A 99 -3.57 -3.20 -0.88
CA CYS A 99 -3.36 -4.20 -1.92
C CYS A 99 -2.65 -5.45 -1.38
N ALA A 100 -1.63 -5.27 -0.52
CA ALA A 100 -0.95 -6.39 0.13
C ALA A 100 -1.91 -7.20 1.05
N LEU A 101 -2.78 -6.52 1.80
CA LEU A 101 -3.82 -7.17 2.60
C LEU A 101 -4.76 -8.03 1.73
N LEU A 102 -5.07 -7.58 0.52
CA LEU A 102 -6.05 -8.21 -0.37
C LEU A 102 -5.43 -9.11 -1.46
N ALA A 103 -4.11 -9.25 -1.48
CA ALA A 103 -3.38 -10.05 -2.48
C ALA A 103 -3.86 -11.50 -2.50
N ASP A 104 -3.91 -12.13 -3.68
CA ASP A 104 -4.23 -13.56 -3.87
C ASP A 104 -5.59 -14.05 -3.33
N LEU A 105 -6.48 -13.12 -2.96
CA LEU A 105 -7.84 -13.46 -2.54
C LEU A 105 -8.67 -13.98 -3.73
N GLN A 106 -9.71 -14.75 -3.41
CA GLN A 106 -10.65 -15.29 -4.39
C GLN A 106 -12.06 -14.73 -4.16
N PRO A 107 -12.74 -14.23 -5.20
CA PRO A 107 -12.22 -13.99 -6.56
C PRO A 107 -11.08 -12.95 -6.55
N PRO A 108 -10.21 -12.89 -7.57
CA PRO A 108 -9.10 -11.94 -7.59
C PRO A 108 -9.59 -10.50 -7.76
N ILE A 109 -8.76 -9.55 -7.34
CA ILE A 109 -8.94 -8.13 -7.66
C ILE A 109 -8.84 -7.96 -9.19
N PRO A 110 -9.73 -7.17 -9.83
CA PRO A 110 -9.66 -6.91 -11.26
C PRO A 110 -8.30 -6.39 -11.71
N ASP A 111 -7.86 -6.86 -12.87
CA ASP A 111 -6.57 -6.52 -13.45
C ASP A 111 -6.35 -5.01 -13.53
N GLY A 112 -5.12 -4.59 -13.24
CA GLY A 112 -4.69 -3.19 -13.32
C GLY A 112 -4.98 -2.34 -12.08
N ILE A 113 -5.93 -2.71 -11.21
CA ILE A 113 -6.23 -1.94 -9.99
C ILE A 113 -5.01 -1.89 -9.07
N CYS A 114 -4.45 -3.04 -8.68
CA CYS A 114 -3.28 -3.09 -7.82
C CYS A 114 -2.07 -2.40 -8.45
N LYS A 115 -1.88 -2.53 -9.77
CA LYS A 115 -0.79 -1.85 -10.48
C LYS A 115 -0.87 -0.33 -10.34
N ILE A 116 -2.07 0.24 -10.46
CA ILE A 116 -2.27 1.69 -10.31
C ILE A 116 -2.07 2.12 -8.86
N LEU A 117 -2.62 1.35 -7.92
CA LEU A 117 -2.60 1.69 -6.50
C LEU A 117 -1.19 1.58 -5.89
N CYS A 118 -0.45 0.53 -6.24
CA CYS A 118 0.91 0.27 -5.77
C CYS A 118 1.99 1.06 -6.53
N GLY A 119 1.70 1.52 -7.76
CA GLY A 119 2.67 2.10 -8.68
C GLY A 119 3.63 3.11 -8.06
N PRO A 120 3.17 4.16 -7.33
CA PRO A 120 4.08 5.13 -6.72
C PRO A 120 5.05 4.52 -5.71
N VAL A 121 4.62 3.51 -4.96
CA VAL A 121 5.44 2.81 -3.97
C VAL A 121 6.44 1.89 -4.66
N GLU A 122 5.98 1.09 -5.63
CA GLU A 122 6.85 0.22 -6.42
C GLU A 122 7.93 1.05 -7.15
N ASP A 123 7.55 2.13 -7.81
CA ASP A 123 8.46 2.99 -8.58
C ASP A 123 9.54 3.64 -7.72
N VAL A 124 9.22 4.06 -6.48
CA VAL A 124 10.23 4.67 -5.59
C VAL A 124 11.10 3.62 -4.91
N LEU A 125 10.53 2.47 -4.52
CA LEU A 125 11.28 1.42 -3.84
C LEU A 125 12.17 0.62 -4.79
N ASP A 126 11.76 0.40 -6.04
CA ASP A 126 12.60 -0.23 -7.06
C ASP A 126 13.88 0.58 -7.34
N ARG A 127 13.79 1.91 -7.24
CA ARG A 127 14.95 2.81 -7.38
C ARG A 127 15.94 2.68 -6.21
N LEU A 128 15.49 2.26 -5.02
CA LEU A 128 16.39 2.00 -3.88
C LEU A 128 17.32 0.81 -4.12
N VAL A 129 16.87 -0.18 -4.90
CA VAL A 129 17.65 -1.39 -5.19
C VAL A 129 18.79 -1.09 -6.18
N VAL A 130 18.68 -0.01 -6.96
CA VAL A 130 19.61 0.32 -8.05
C VAL A 130 20.75 1.24 -7.61
N GLU A 131 20.68 1.90 -6.45
CA GLU A 131 21.78 2.70 -5.91
C GLU A 131 22.63 1.88 -4.92
N PRO A 132 23.71 1.19 -5.37
CA PRO A 132 24.67 0.64 -4.43
C PRO A 132 25.32 1.82 -3.70
N GLN A 133 25.24 1.80 -2.36
CA GLN A 133 26.04 2.68 -1.52
C GLN A 133 27.52 2.45 -1.85
N LEU A 134 28.09 3.32 -2.69
CA LEU A 134 29.53 3.38 -2.89
C LEU A 134 30.13 3.94 -1.59
N PRO A 135 31.06 3.21 -0.93
CA PRO A 135 31.75 3.75 0.23
C PRO A 135 32.61 4.94 -0.22
N LEU A 136 32.39 6.09 0.44
CA LEU A 136 33.27 7.26 0.39
C LEU A 136 34.64 6.96 1.00
#